data_AF-A0A2D7XW20-F1
#
_entry.id   AF-A0A2D7XW20-F1
#
_cell.length_a   1.000
_cell.length_b   1.000
_cell.length_c   1.000
_cell.angle_alpha   90.00
_cell.angle_beta   90.00
_cell.angle_gamma   90.00
#
_symmetry.space_group_name_H-M   'P 1'
#
loop_
_entity.id
_entity.type
_entity.pdbx_description
1 polymer ?
#
loop_
_entity_poly.entity_id
_entity_poly.type
_entity_poly.pdbx_seq_one_letter_code
_entity_poly.pdbx_strand_id
1 'polypeptide(L)'
;MFNKGIVHSALFVISTAICQSAQAENELNIKVGAHAFFDYENVEIDSNNVVDGTNLRLFRVDVKGSYGDYAFTSNVDLHGDNVKVQDLFIQTGKTTKLRVGNFKIMNGLEQSSSLYALPFVEGNSVSKVNGLGRVLGVGVFHSFDNVHVSGGLFSANVNNVGDDDEMSVAGRIAAEFHPGGEPNTLHLGASVRHRENADMSYYSYGQKPFASSAPKTVKTPGFAGSDDFLGLEAAFVRNGLSLQSEVGLTQADCDTSACSDDPSFSTYYVDASYMWGGNRVLKDGLFKRDKVHNPASEGGPGAFGLSARYDVADLTDDALNGGRQESFILGATWYRDKYIRVMADYIHAELEDSPAYGDASVNSLVFRLQAELY
;
A
#
# COMPACT_ATOMS: atom_id res chain seq x y z
N MET A 1 -37.97 3.80 51.43
CA MET A 1 -38.14 5.26 51.48
C MET A 1 -36.74 5.87 51.51
N PHE A 2 -36.35 6.54 50.42
CA PHE A 2 -35.12 7.32 50.14
C PHE A 2 -33.76 6.82 50.69
N ASN A 3 -32.80 6.54 49.80
CA ASN A 3 -31.82 7.58 49.42
C ASN A 3 -30.98 7.19 48.16
N LYS A 4 -30.47 8.24 47.54
CA LYS A 4 -29.87 8.41 46.21
C LYS A 4 -28.51 7.73 46.00
N GLY A 5 -28.20 7.40 44.75
CA GLY A 5 -26.85 7.18 44.23
C GLY A 5 -26.75 7.67 42.80
N ILE A 6 -26.32 8.93 42.61
CA ILE A 6 -26.03 9.55 41.31
C ILE A 6 -24.56 9.26 41.00
N VAL A 7 -24.28 8.65 39.86
CA VAL A 7 -22.94 8.48 39.30
C VAL A 7 -22.51 9.81 38.67
N HIS A 8 -21.33 10.33 39.01
CA HIS A 8 -20.69 11.43 38.30
C HIS A 8 -19.34 10.98 37.74
N SER A 9 -19.15 11.31 36.48
CA SER A 9 -18.00 11.10 35.62
C SER A 9 -16.74 11.80 36.13
N ALA A 10 -15.59 11.13 36.03
CA ALA A 10 -14.28 11.74 36.26
C ALA A 10 -13.66 12.16 34.92
N LEU A 11 -13.53 13.47 34.71
CA LEU A 11 -12.74 14.10 33.65
C LEU A 11 -11.34 14.38 34.24
N PHE A 12 -10.29 13.82 33.66
CA PHE A 12 -8.91 14.14 34.06
C PHE A 12 -8.40 15.33 33.24
N VAL A 13 -8.10 16.42 33.92
CA VAL A 13 -7.33 17.57 33.40
C VAL A 13 -5.93 17.45 34.00
N ILE A 14 -4.89 17.38 33.17
CA ILE A 14 -3.51 17.50 33.64
C ILE A 14 -2.96 18.84 33.14
N SER A 15 -2.72 19.72 34.10
CA SER A 15 -1.95 20.95 33.98
C SER A 15 -0.73 20.79 34.88
N THR A 16 0.46 21.02 34.33
CA THR A 16 1.62 21.46 35.11
C THR A 16 2.63 22.13 34.19
N ALA A 17 2.98 23.37 34.52
CA ALA A 17 4.15 24.08 34.04
C ALA A 17 4.98 24.50 35.26
N ILE A 18 6.26 24.12 35.34
CA ILE A 18 7.29 24.74 36.19
C ILE A 18 8.66 24.69 35.47
N CYS A 19 9.42 25.77 35.64
CA CYS A 19 10.63 26.23 34.94
C CYS A 19 11.88 25.34 34.90
N GLN A 20 12.68 25.67 33.88
CA GLN A 20 14.00 25.24 33.43
C GLN A 20 15.13 25.13 34.47
N SER A 21 15.95 24.09 34.34
CA SER A 21 17.41 24.19 34.20
C SER A 21 17.96 22.96 33.44
N ALA A 22 19.07 23.13 32.72
CA ALA A 22 19.45 22.35 31.55
C ALA A 22 19.86 20.88 31.80
N GLN A 23 19.00 19.95 31.37
CA GLN A 23 19.35 18.69 30.70
C GLN A 23 18.38 18.57 29.53
N ALA A 24 18.86 18.41 28.29
CA ALA A 24 17.98 18.03 27.19
C ALA A 24 17.59 16.56 27.39
N GLU A 25 16.64 16.33 28.30
CA GLU A 25 16.09 15.01 28.57
C GLU A 25 15.25 14.57 27.37
N ASN A 26 15.40 13.30 26.98
CA ASN A 26 14.65 12.66 25.91
C ASN A 26 13.14 12.85 26.14
N GLU A 27 12.53 13.83 25.48
CA GLU A 27 11.11 14.12 25.65
C GLU A 27 10.28 13.10 24.85
N LEU A 28 9.31 12.48 25.51
CA LEU A 28 8.37 11.56 24.88
C LEU A 28 7.43 12.36 23.98
N ASN A 29 7.50 12.14 22.66
CA ASN A 29 6.55 12.70 21.71
C ASN A 29 5.55 11.61 21.31
N ILE A 30 4.25 11.89 21.40
CA ILE A 30 3.18 11.00 20.93
C ILE A 30 2.26 11.78 20.00
N LYS A 31 1.90 11.17 18.88
CA LYS A 31 0.90 11.65 17.93
C LYS A 31 -0.12 10.54 17.70
N VAL A 32 -1.39 10.92 17.72
CA VAL A 32 -2.51 10.03 17.42
C VAL A 32 -3.19 10.56 16.18
N GLY A 33 -3.44 9.68 15.22
CA GLY A 33 -4.18 9.99 14.01
C GLY A 33 -5.29 8.99 13.76
N ALA A 34 -6.18 9.35 12.85
CA ALA A 34 -7.18 8.44 12.32
C ALA A 34 -7.40 8.71 10.83
N HIS A 35 -7.81 7.67 10.12
CA HIS A 35 -8.06 7.73 8.69
C HIS A 35 -9.34 6.97 8.36
N ALA A 36 -10.16 7.53 7.49
CA ALA A 36 -11.41 6.92 7.06
C ALA A 36 -11.59 7.06 5.55
N PHE A 37 -11.75 5.92 4.87
CA PHE A 37 -12.04 5.85 3.43
C PHE A 37 -13.43 5.25 3.26
N PHE A 38 -14.30 5.99 2.58
CA PHE A 38 -15.66 5.57 2.27
C PHE A 38 -15.77 5.41 0.77
N ASP A 39 -16.13 4.21 0.32
CA ASP A 39 -16.20 3.88 -1.08
C ASP A 39 -17.65 3.65 -1.49
N TYR A 40 -18.00 4.10 -2.69
CA TYR A 40 -19.07 3.49 -3.49
C TYR A 40 -18.39 2.69 -4.60
N GLU A 41 -18.85 1.47 -4.82
CA GLU A 41 -18.35 0.59 -5.87
C GLU A 41 -19.53 0.05 -6.68
N ASN A 42 -19.41 0.13 -8.01
CA ASN A 42 -20.28 -0.56 -8.95
C ASN A 42 -19.40 -1.39 -9.89
N VAL A 43 -19.63 -2.70 -9.99
CA VAL A 43 -18.81 -3.62 -10.76
C VAL A 43 -19.70 -4.55 -11.57
N GLU A 44 -19.46 -4.58 -12.87
CA GLU A 44 -20.16 -5.44 -13.82
C GLU A 44 -19.16 -6.37 -14.51
N ILE A 45 -19.46 -7.68 -14.53
CA ILE A 45 -18.72 -8.68 -15.30
C ILE A 45 -19.67 -9.22 -16.37
N ASP A 46 -19.33 -9.05 -17.65
CA ASP A 46 -20.20 -9.36 -18.79
C ASP A 46 -21.64 -8.85 -18.63
N SER A 47 -21.75 -7.56 -18.27
CA SER A 47 -23.02 -6.87 -18.00
C SER A 47 -23.83 -7.40 -16.80
N ASN A 48 -23.29 -8.36 -16.03
CA ASN A 48 -23.88 -8.79 -14.78
C ASN A 48 -23.28 -8.00 -13.63
N ASN A 49 -24.12 -7.24 -12.92
CA ASN A 49 -23.72 -6.50 -11.74
C ASN A 49 -23.38 -7.47 -10.59
N VAL A 50 -22.13 -7.47 -10.15
CA VAL A 50 -21.61 -8.31 -9.07
C VAL A 50 -21.35 -7.53 -7.77
N VAL A 51 -21.24 -6.20 -7.87
CA VAL A 51 -21.11 -5.30 -6.73
C VAL A 51 -21.88 -4.02 -7.05
N ASP A 52 -22.76 -3.62 -6.14
CA ASP A 52 -23.37 -2.30 -6.13
C ASP A 52 -23.61 -1.89 -4.69
N GLY A 53 -22.85 -0.90 -4.21
CA GLY A 53 -23.09 -0.36 -2.89
C GLY A 53 -21.95 0.45 -2.32
N THR A 54 -22.14 0.82 -1.06
CA THR A 54 -21.17 1.59 -0.29
C THR A 54 -20.49 0.72 0.74
N ASN A 55 -19.21 0.96 1.01
CA ASN A 55 -18.44 0.25 2.02
C ASN A 55 -17.50 1.19 2.80
N LEU A 56 -17.26 0.84 4.07
CA LEU A 56 -16.16 1.42 4.85
C LEU A 56 -14.87 0.69 4.46
N ARG A 57 -14.19 1.23 3.45
CA ARG A 57 -13.00 0.66 2.86
C ARG A 57 -11.83 0.56 3.83
N LEU A 58 -11.71 1.56 4.68
CA LEU A 58 -10.66 1.66 5.68
C LEU A 58 -11.14 2.55 6.81
N PHE A 59 -11.01 2.07 8.03
CA PHE A 59 -10.94 2.93 9.21
C PHE A 59 -9.69 2.55 9.99
N ARG A 60 -8.70 3.43 10.04
CA ARG A 60 -7.41 3.20 10.67
C ARG A 60 -7.20 4.16 11.82
N VAL A 61 -6.62 3.68 12.90
CA VAL A 61 -6.10 4.48 14.01
C VAL A 61 -4.59 4.33 14.03
N ASP A 62 -3.88 5.46 14.14
CA ASP A 62 -2.42 5.53 14.11
C ASP A 62 -1.93 6.10 15.43
N VAL A 63 -0.91 5.47 16.00
CA VAL A 63 -0.17 5.96 17.15
C VAL A 63 1.30 5.97 16.77
N LYS A 64 1.91 7.15 16.80
CA LYS A 64 3.34 7.35 16.54
C LYS A 64 3.98 7.93 17.78
N GLY A 65 5.08 7.32 18.20
CA GLY A 65 5.84 7.75 19.36
C GLY A 65 7.32 7.97 19.02
N SER A 66 8.00 8.84 19.75
CA SER A 66 9.46 8.86 19.76
C SER A 66 10.01 9.18 21.15
N TYR A 67 11.10 8.52 21.51
CA TYR A 67 11.83 8.74 22.76
C TYR A 67 13.33 8.49 22.52
N GLY A 68 14.14 9.53 22.69
CA GLY A 68 15.57 9.49 22.32
C GLY A 68 15.75 9.15 20.84
N ASP A 69 16.58 8.16 20.54
CA ASP A 69 16.81 7.68 19.16
C ASP A 69 15.78 6.65 18.67
N TYR A 70 14.79 6.29 19.50
CA TYR A 70 13.77 5.32 19.15
C TYR A 70 12.50 5.99 18.65
N ALA A 71 11.94 5.44 17.57
CA ALA A 71 10.63 5.76 17.05
C ALA A 71 9.74 4.51 17.08
N PHE A 72 8.50 4.67 17.49
CA PHE A 72 7.47 3.64 17.51
C PHE A 72 6.34 4.02 16.55
N THR A 73 5.77 3.04 15.86
CA THR A 73 4.58 3.21 15.03
C THR A 73 3.65 2.02 15.22
N SER A 74 2.39 2.31 15.50
CA SER A 74 1.29 1.36 15.56
C SER A 74 0.11 1.88 14.75
N ASN A 75 -0.29 1.14 13.73
CA ASN A 75 -1.42 1.43 12.87
C ASN A 75 -2.37 0.23 12.90
N VAL A 76 -3.64 0.45 13.20
CA VAL A 76 -4.63 -0.63 13.33
C VAL A 76 -5.86 -0.28 12.51
N ASP A 77 -6.27 -1.20 11.64
CA ASP A 77 -7.54 -1.11 10.91
C ASP A 77 -8.65 -1.75 11.73
N LEU A 78 -9.78 -1.06 11.80
CA LEU A 78 -10.98 -1.46 12.51
C LEU A 78 -12.12 -1.65 11.51
N HIS A 79 -12.72 -2.84 11.49
CA HIS A 79 -13.87 -3.13 10.64
C HIS A 79 -14.83 -4.09 11.35
N GLY A 80 -15.93 -3.54 11.89
CA GLY A 80 -16.83 -4.30 12.76
C GLY A 80 -16.08 -4.85 13.97
N ASP A 81 -16.17 -6.16 14.19
CA ASP A 81 -15.46 -6.88 15.26
C ASP A 81 -14.03 -7.30 14.86
N ASN A 82 -13.60 -7.02 13.63
CA ASN A 82 -12.28 -7.39 13.13
C ASN A 82 -11.27 -6.25 13.34
N VAL A 83 -10.16 -6.59 13.99
CA VAL A 83 -9.03 -5.69 14.23
C VAL A 83 -7.82 -6.24 13.48
N LYS A 84 -7.27 -5.44 12.56
CA LYS A 84 -6.09 -5.83 11.78
C LYS A 84 -4.93 -4.90 12.08
N VAL A 85 -3.86 -5.46 12.64
CA VAL A 85 -2.60 -4.74 12.87
C VAL A 85 -1.90 -4.52 11.54
N GLN A 86 -1.63 -3.27 11.19
CA GLN A 86 -1.00 -2.90 9.94
C GLN A 86 0.48 -2.63 10.15
N ASP A 87 0.82 -1.54 10.82
CA ASP A 87 2.19 -1.29 11.24
C ASP A 87 2.26 -1.49 12.75
N LEU A 88 3.27 -2.18 13.25
CA LEU A 88 3.56 -2.32 14.68
C LEU A 88 5.05 -2.57 14.82
N PHE A 89 5.84 -1.50 14.91
CA PHE A 89 7.29 -1.62 14.91
C PHE A 89 7.97 -0.55 15.74
N ILE A 90 9.19 -0.88 16.17
CA ILE A 90 10.17 0.05 16.72
C ILE A 90 11.29 0.22 15.70
N GLN A 91 11.81 1.44 15.59
CA GLN A 91 12.94 1.76 14.74
C GLN A 91 13.93 2.63 15.51
N THR A 92 15.22 2.43 15.27
CA THR A 92 16.30 3.28 15.80
C THR A 92 17.32 3.62 14.71
N GLY A 93 18.08 4.69 14.94
CA GLY A 93 19.12 5.16 14.02
C GLY A 93 18.66 6.26 13.05
N LYS A 94 19.64 6.96 12.45
CA LYS A 94 19.44 8.13 11.59
C LYS A 94 19.66 7.79 10.12
N THR A 95 20.92 7.61 9.72
CA THR A 95 21.32 7.23 8.35
C THR A 95 21.08 5.74 8.09
N THR A 96 21.61 4.89 8.98
CA THR A 96 21.22 3.49 9.07
C THR A 96 20.09 3.37 10.06
N LYS A 97 18.93 2.89 9.61
CA LYS A 97 17.77 2.60 10.44
C LYS A 97 17.64 1.09 10.60
N LEU A 98 17.61 0.62 11.83
CA LEU A 98 17.20 -0.73 12.17
C LEU A 98 15.73 -0.69 12.58
N ARG A 99 14.91 -1.55 11.98
CA ARG A 99 13.47 -1.66 12.27
C ARG A 99 13.13 -3.09 12.65
N VAL A 100 12.35 -3.26 13.72
CA VAL A 100 11.88 -4.56 14.21
C VAL A 100 10.38 -4.49 14.46
N GLY A 101 9.61 -5.44 13.93
CA GLY A 101 8.17 -5.55 14.11
C GLY A 101 7.43 -5.83 12.80
N ASN A 102 6.13 -5.51 12.76
CA ASN A 102 5.30 -5.67 11.57
C ASN A 102 5.31 -4.39 10.74
N PHE A 103 5.80 -4.44 9.51
CA PHE A 103 5.86 -3.28 8.62
C PHE A 103 5.86 -3.72 7.16
N LYS A 104 5.62 -2.78 6.25
CA LYS A 104 5.67 -3.03 4.80
C LYS A 104 7.04 -3.59 4.39
N ILE A 105 7.04 -4.74 3.72
CA ILE A 105 8.23 -5.26 3.04
C ILE A 105 8.73 -4.22 2.03
N MET A 106 10.04 -4.18 1.79
CA MET A 106 10.66 -3.12 1.01
C MET A 106 10.49 -3.27 -0.51
N ASN A 107 9.80 -4.29 -1.02
CA ASN A 107 9.63 -4.49 -2.46
C ASN A 107 8.49 -3.61 -3.01
N GLY A 108 8.73 -2.96 -4.16
CA GLY A 108 7.76 -2.16 -4.88
C GLY A 108 7.70 -0.71 -4.41
N LEU A 109 7.70 0.23 -5.37
CA LEU A 109 7.70 1.67 -5.10
C LEU A 109 6.36 2.12 -4.52
N GLU A 110 5.26 1.77 -5.18
CA GLU A 110 3.91 2.12 -4.79
C GLU A 110 3.55 1.53 -3.44
N GLN A 111 3.83 0.24 -3.24
CA GLN A 111 3.49 -0.44 -2.00
C GLN A 111 4.29 0.10 -0.83
N SER A 112 5.57 0.39 -1.02
CA SER A 112 6.41 0.99 0.03
C SER A 112 6.07 2.46 0.31
N SER A 113 5.44 3.14 -0.66
CA SER A 113 5.08 4.55 -0.56
C SER A 113 3.91 4.82 0.39
N SER A 114 3.66 6.10 0.63
CA SER A 114 2.50 6.55 1.39
C SER A 114 1.20 6.14 0.71
N LEU A 115 0.23 5.63 1.48
CA LEU A 115 -1.14 5.38 1.00
C LEU A 115 -1.82 6.67 0.47
N TYR A 116 -1.34 7.84 0.92
CA TYR A 116 -1.81 9.17 0.52
C TYR A 116 -1.15 9.71 -0.74
N ALA A 117 -0.29 8.93 -1.38
CA ALA A 117 0.38 9.32 -2.62
C ALA A 117 -0.14 8.55 -3.84
N LEU A 118 -1.09 7.62 -3.62
CA LEU A 118 -1.74 6.87 -4.68
C LEU A 118 -2.66 7.80 -5.49
N PRO A 119 -2.49 7.86 -6.83
CA PRO A 119 -3.37 8.62 -7.71
C PRO A 119 -4.68 7.87 -8.05
N PHE A 120 -4.80 6.60 -7.62
CA PHE A 120 -5.96 5.73 -7.83
C PHE A 120 -6.51 5.21 -6.50
N VAL A 121 -7.75 4.74 -6.51
CA VAL A 121 -8.44 4.19 -5.33
C VAL A 121 -7.86 2.84 -4.89
N GLU A 122 -7.38 2.01 -5.81
CA GLU A 122 -6.72 0.74 -5.51
C GLU A 122 -5.27 0.71 -5.98
N GLY A 123 -4.48 -0.15 -5.33
CA GLY A 123 -3.07 -0.35 -5.66
C GLY A 123 -2.87 -1.30 -6.86
N ASN A 124 -1.69 -1.26 -7.46
CA ASN A 124 -1.29 -2.01 -8.66
C ASN A 124 -1.31 -3.53 -8.51
N SER A 125 -1.38 -4.26 -9.62
CA SER A 125 -1.30 -5.72 -9.62
C SER A 125 0.03 -6.26 -9.10
N VAL A 126 1.16 -5.61 -9.43
CA VAL A 126 2.52 -6.04 -9.03
C VAL A 126 2.59 -6.30 -7.53
N SER A 127 1.99 -5.43 -6.74
CA SER A 127 1.98 -5.53 -5.28
C SER A 127 0.94 -6.54 -4.78
N LYS A 128 -0.26 -6.55 -5.40
CA LYS A 128 -1.40 -7.35 -4.95
C LYS A 128 -1.21 -8.84 -5.25
N VAL A 129 -0.78 -9.16 -6.46
CA VAL A 129 -0.54 -10.53 -6.93
C VAL A 129 0.59 -11.18 -6.12
N ASN A 130 1.69 -10.46 -5.92
CA ASN A 130 2.89 -11.00 -5.28
C ASN A 130 2.87 -10.91 -3.75
N GLY A 131 1.75 -10.46 -3.17
CA GLY A 131 1.61 -10.32 -1.72
C GLY A 131 2.62 -9.35 -1.10
N LEU A 132 3.04 -8.32 -1.85
CA LEU A 132 3.93 -7.30 -1.31
C LEU A 132 3.13 -6.50 -0.26
N GLY A 133 3.42 -6.74 1.00
CA GLY A 133 2.53 -6.40 2.11
C GLY A 133 3.27 -6.05 3.38
N ARG A 134 2.53 -6.01 4.49
CA ARG A 134 3.16 -5.97 5.82
C ARG A 134 3.49 -7.37 6.28
N VAL A 135 4.65 -7.52 6.88
CA VAL A 135 5.18 -8.78 7.41
C VAL A 135 5.94 -8.49 8.70
N LEU A 136 5.99 -9.47 9.61
CA LEU A 136 6.78 -9.39 10.83
C LEU A 136 8.24 -9.63 10.49
N GLY A 137 9.16 -8.79 10.95
CA GLY A 137 10.57 -9.07 10.73
C GLY A 137 11.54 -8.03 11.27
N VAL A 138 12.77 -8.15 10.79
CA VAL A 138 13.88 -7.24 11.05
C VAL A 138 14.39 -6.71 9.72
N GLY A 139 14.40 -5.38 9.59
CA GLY A 139 14.85 -4.70 8.38
C GLY A 139 15.91 -3.65 8.68
N VAL A 140 16.87 -3.51 7.78
CA VAL A 140 17.87 -2.44 7.78
C VAL A 140 17.62 -1.56 6.57
N PHE A 141 17.64 -0.24 6.78
CA PHE A 141 17.50 0.77 5.74
C PHE A 141 18.67 1.74 5.84
N HIS A 142 19.35 2.01 4.73
CA HIS A 142 20.47 2.93 4.67
C HIS A 142 20.32 3.88 3.48
N SER A 143 20.64 5.15 3.68
CA SER A 143 20.64 6.16 2.61
C SER A 143 22.05 6.70 2.40
N PHE A 144 22.57 6.54 1.19
CA PHE A 144 23.78 7.16 0.66
C PHE A 144 23.38 8.32 -0.25
N ASP A 145 23.12 9.49 0.34
CA ASP A 145 22.59 10.67 -0.35
C ASP A 145 21.34 10.36 -1.19
N ASN A 146 21.51 10.15 -2.50
CA ASN A 146 20.45 9.88 -3.46
C ASN A 146 20.24 8.39 -3.75
N VAL A 147 21.00 7.50 -3.12
CA VAL A 147 20.85 6.03 -3.22
C VAL A 147 20.36 5.47 -1.90
N HIS A 148 19.33 4.63 -1.95
CA HIS A 148 18.69 4.03 -0.80
C HIS A 148 18.78 2.51 -0.93
N VAL A 149 19.33 1.86 0.09
CA VAL A 149 19.46 0.39 0.13
C VAL A 149 18.71 -0.10 1.36
N SER A 150 17.96 -1.18 1.20
CA SER A 150 17.29 -1.84 2.31
C SER A 150 17.28 -3.34 2.12
N GLY A 151 17.26 -4.07 3.24
CA GLY A 151 17.08 -5.51 3.23
C GLY A 151 16.64 -6.01 4.59
N GLY A 152 16.12 -7.23 4.64
CA GLY A 152 15.60 -7.79 5.88
C GLY A 152 15.26 -9.26 5.79
N LEU A 153 14.99 -9.82 6.98
CA LEU A 153 14.45 -11.15 7.18
C LEU A 153 13.08 -11.01 7.81
N PHE A 154 12.13 -11.78 7.31
CA PHE A 154 10.73 -11.66 7.67
C PHE A 154 10.10 -13.04 7.84
N SER A 155 9.01 -13.05 8.58
CA SER A 155 8.12 -14.18 8.75
C SER A 155 6.68 -13.73 8.45
N ALA A 156 5.70 -14.55 8.77
CA ALA A 156 4.29 -14.28 8.55
C ALA A 156 3.86 -12.91 9.11
N ASN A 157 2.84 -12.33 8.50
CA ASN A 157 2.18 -11.14 9.03
C ASN A 157 1.63 -11.43 10.45
N VAL A 158 1.73 -10.46 11.37
CA VAL A 158 1.24 -10.63 12.76
C VAL A 158 -0.25 -10.93 12.94
N ASN A 159 -1.07 -10.70 11.90
CA ASN A 159 -2.48 -11.08 11.91
C ASN A 159 -2.70 -12.54 11.52
N ASN A 160 -1.64 -13.23 11.10
CA ASN A 160 -1.67 -14.67 10.93
C ASN A 160 -1.58 -15.32 12.29
N VAL A 161 -2.64 -16.04 12.66
CA VAL A 161 -2.78 -16.71 13.97
C VAL A 161 -2.65 -18.23 13.86
N GLY A 162 -2.40 -18.74 12.65
CA GLY A 162 -2.01 -20.13 12.43
C GLY A 162 -0.54 -20.35 12.79
N ASP A 163 -0.18 -21.62 12.99
CA ASP A 163 1.22 -22.05 12.94
C ASP A 163 1.61 -22.10 11.46
N ASP A 164 2.10 -20.96 10.94
CA ASP A 164 2.69 -20.87 9.61
C ASP A 164 4.20 -20.67 9.78
N ASP A 165 4.99 -21.66 9.35
CA ASP A 165 6.45 -21.55 9.22
C ASP A 165 6.83 -20.82 7.93
N GLU A 166 6.38 -19.57 7.82
CA GLU A 166 6.74 -18.66 6.72
C GLU A 166 8.04 -17.93 7.05
N MET A 167 8.96 -17.94 6.10
CA MET A 167 10.21 -17.18 6.12
C MET A 167 10.44 -16.50 4.79
N SER A 168 10.98 -15.28 4.83
CA SER A 168 11.40 -14.58 3.62
C SER A 168 12.60 -13.68 3.84
N VAL A 169 13.40 -13.55 2.78
CA VAL A 169 14.49 -12.58 2.69
C VAL A 169 14.19 -11.62 1.54
N ALA A 170 14.37 -10.33 1.78
CA ALA A 170 14.13 -9.32 0.76
C ALA A 170 15.20 -8.24 0.77
N GLY A 171 15.40 -7.65 -0.41
CA GLY A 171 16.32 -6.55 -0.64
C GLY A 171 15.77 -5.58 -1.67
N ARG A 172 16.08 -4.29 -1.51
CA ARG A 172 15.77 -3.24 -2.49
C ARG A 172 16.91 -2.23 -2.56
N ILE A 173 17.22 -1.80 -3.77
CA ILE A 173 18.02 -0.61 -4.06
C ILE A 173 17.18 0.36 -4.88
N ALA A 174 17.26 1.65 -4.54
CA ALA A 174 16.59 2.72 -5.25
C ALA A 174 17.51 3.93 -5.35
N ALA A 175 17.46 4.64 -6.47
CA ALA A 175 18.24 5.85 -6.70
C ALA A 175 17.35 6.97 -7.24
N GLU A 176 17.60 8.20 -6.78
CA GLU A 176 16.95 9.41 -7.23
C GLU A 176 17.95 10.31 -7.99
N PHE A 177 17.54 10.87 -9.12
CA PHE A 177 18.35 11.73 -9.97
C PHE A 177 17.56 12.98 -10.35
N HIS A 178 18.25 14.09 -10.60
CA HIS A 178 17.61 15.36 -10.96
C HIS A 178 18.08 15.82 -12.35
N PRO A 179 17.63 15.16 -13.45
CA PRO A 179 18.11 15.46 -14.79
C PRO A 179 17.75 16.89 -15.19
N GLY A 180 18.76 17.72 -15.48
CA GLY A 180 18.56 19.14 -15.76
C GLY A 180 18.24 19.99 -14.52
N GLY A 181 18.42 19.44 -13.32
CA GLY A 181 18.13 20.09 -12.04
C GLY A 181 16.67 20.02 -11.61
N GLU A 182 16.39 20.65 -10.47
CA GLU A 182 15.02 20.85 -9.98
C GLU A 182 14.16 21.60 -11.01
N PRO A 183 12.86 21.27 -11.17
CA PRO A 183 12.04 20.43 -10.30
C PRO A 183 11.88 18.98 -10.83
N ASN A 184 12.85 18.47 -11.59
CA ASN A 184 12.78 17.13 -12.17
C ASN A 184 13.34 16.11 -11.18
N THR A 185 12.56 15.06 -10.87
CA THR A 185 13.04 13.92 -10.08
C THR A 185 12.79 12.63 -10.87
N LEU A 186 13.86 11.91 -11.19
CA LEU A 186 13.84 10.58 -11.77
C LEU A 186 14.18 9.56 -10.67
N HIS A 187 13.39 8.51 -10.56
CA HIS A 187 13.62 7.39 -9.66
C HIS A 187 13.83 6.13 -10.49
N LEU A 188 14.81 5.33 -10.09
CA LEU A 188 15.03 3.97 -10.59
C LEU A 188 15.23 3.06 -9.38
N GLY A 189 14.61 1.89 -9.40
CA GLY A 189 14.69 0.92 -8.32
C GLY A 189 14.67 -0.51 -8.81
N ALA A 190 15.22 -1.40 -8.00
CA ALA A 190 15.13 -2.83 -8.19
C ALA A 190 15.01 -3.50 -6.83
N SER A 191 14.23 -4.58 -6.77
CA SER A 191 14.03 -5.32 -5.53
C SER A 191 13.92 -6.82 -5.81
N VAL A 192 14.31 -7.61 -4.83
CA VAL A 192 14.20 -9.08 -4.87
C VAL A 192 13.58 -9.58 -3.58
N ARG A 193 12.89 -10.71 -3.64
CA ARG A 193 12.42 -11.45 -2.47
C ARG A 193 12.46 -12.94 -2.77
N HIS A 194 12.95 -13.72 -1.82
CA HIS A 194 12.71 -15.15 -1.75
C HIS A 194 11.83 -15.42 -0.53
N ARG A 195 10.80 -16.26 -0.65
CA ARG A 195 9.99 -16.71 0.48
C ARG A 195 9.63 -18.19 0.37
N GLU A 196 9.45 -18.82 1.51
CA GLU A 196 9.05 -20.21 1.64
C GLU A 196 8.07 -20.37 2.80
N ASN A 197 7.23 -21.41 2.70
CA ASN A 197 6.32 -21.83 3.76
C ASN A 197 6.43 -23.34 3.99
N ALA A 198 6.98 -23.75 5.13
CA ALA A 198 7.32 -25.15 5.38
C ALA A 198 6.12 -26.04 5.78
N ASP A 199 4.95 -25.47 6.08
CA ASP A 199 3.81 -26.17 6.69
C ASP A 199 2.64 -26.50 5.73
N MET A 200 2.92 -26.72 4.43
CA MET A 200 1.90 -26.92 3.38
C MET A 200 0.85 -25.79 3.27
N SER A 201 1.13 -24.62 3.84
CA SER A 201 0.37 -23.39 3.64
C SER A 201 0.79 -22.76 2.31
N TYR A 202 0.25 -23.30 1.22
CA TYR A 202 0.65 -22.92 -0.14
C TYR A 202 0.22 -21.51 -0.54
N TYR A 203 1.12 -20.80 -1.22
CA TYR A 203 0.82 -19.51 -1.81
C TYR A 203 -0.14 -19.64 -3.01
N SER A 204 -0.99 -18.63 -3.14
CA SER A 204 -1.85 -18.42 -4.30
C SER A 204 -1.74 -16.98 -4.77
N TYR A 205 -1.91 -16.79 -6.07
CA TYR A 205 -1.79 -15.52 -6.74
C TYR A 205 -3.17 -15.13 -7.26
N GLY A 206 -3.45 -13.82 -7.35
CA GLY A 206 -4.71 -13.39 -7.90
C GLY A 206 -4.96 -11.90 -7.78
N GLN A 207 -5.73 -11.38 -8.73
CA GLN A 207 -6.03 -9.97 -8.89
C GLN A 207 -7.54 -9.74 -8.91
N LYS A 208 -7.95 -8.58 -8.40
CA LYS A 208 -9.32 -8.06 -8.48
C LYS A 208 -9.39 -7.02 -9.60
N PRO A 209 -10.59 -6.68 -10.11
CA PRO A 209 -10.76 -5.62 -11.10
C PRO A 209 -10.72 -4.21 -10.46
N PHE A 210 -9.74 -3.95 -9.58
CA PHE A 210 -9.50 -2.65 -8.93
C PHE A 210 -10.68 -2.06 -8.12
N ALA A 211 -11.63 -2.92 -7.73
CA ALA A 211 -12.67 -2.63 -6.74
C ALA A 211 -12.52 -3.58 -5.56
N SER A 212 -12.54 -3.05 -4.34
CA SER A 212 -12.13 -3.81 -3.15
C SER A 212 -13.16 -4.89 -2.76
N SER A 213 -14.44 -4.66 -3.04
CA SER A 213 -15.55 -5.57 -2.75
C SER A 213 -15.77 -6.60 -3.85
N ALA A 214 -15.17 -6.41 -5.03
CA ALA A 214 -15.29 -7.35 -6.15
C ALA A 214 -14.65 -8.72 -5.83
N PRO A 215 -15.14 -9.81 -6.44
CA PRO A 215 -14.42 -11.08 -6.43
C PRO A 215 -13.06 -10.93 -7.14
N LYS A 216 -12.14 -11.87 -6.87
CA LYS A 216 -10.95 -12.01 -7.71
C LYS A 216 -11.38 -12.49 -9.09
N THR A 217 -10.92 -11.82 -10.12
CA THR A 217 -11.24 -12.04 -11.53
C THR A 217 -10.24 -12.98 -12.20
N VAL A 218 -8.98 -12.97 -11.74
CA VAL A 218 -7.96 -13.98 -12.07
C VAL A 218 -7.32 -14.48 -10.79
N LYS A 219 -7.05 -15.79 -10.72
CA LYS A 219 -6.57 -16.44 -9.50
C LYS A 219 -6.05 -17.86 -9.79
N THR A 220 -4.94 -18.21 -9.14
CA THR A 220 -4.46 -19.60 -9.01
C THR A 220 -5.03 -20.29 -7.75
N PRO A 221 -5.09 -21.62 -7.69
CA PRO A 221 -5.21 -22.33 -6.40
C PRO A 221 -4.02 -22.02 -5.49
N GLY A 222 -4.07 -22.47 -4.24
CA GLY A 222 -2.87 -22.56 -3.40
C GLY A 222 -2.05 -23.74 -3.89
N PHE A 223 -0.83 -23.49 -4.37
CA PHE A 223 0.01 -24.54 -4.95
C PHE A 223 1.51 -24.39 -4.65
N ALA A 224 1.98 -23.16 -4.41
CA ALA A 224 3.40 -22.88 -4.31
C ALA A 224 3.90 -22.97 -2.87
N GLY A 225 4.93 -23.77 -2.61
CA GLY A 225 5.57 -23.81 -1.29
C GLY A 225 6.61 -22.71 -1.10
N SER A 226 7.23 -22.28 -2.20
CA SER A 226 8.16 -21.15 -2.22
C SER A 226 7.98 -20.28 -3.48
N ASP A 227 8.46 -19.03 -3.43
CA ASP A 227 8.62 -18.21 -4.63
C ASP A 227 9.81 -17.26 -4.57
N ASP A 228 10.35 -16.99 -5.75
CA ASP A 228 11.30 -15.92 -6.03
C ASP A 228 10.61 -14.79 -6.80
N PHE A 229 10.80 -13.56 -6.34
CA PHE A 229 10.28 -12.35 -6.95
C PHE A 229 11.41 -11.40 -7.33
N LEU A 230 11.35 -10.87 -8.56
CA LEU A 230 12.17 -9.76 -9.05
C LEU A 230 11.26 -8.59 -9.44
N GLY A 231 11.52 -7.43 -8.85
CA GLY A 231 10.83 -6.18 -9.13
C GLY A 231 11.76 -5.12 -9.74
N LEU A 232 11.32 -4.45 -10.79
CA LEU A 232 11.95 -3.26 -11.36
C LEU A 232 11.00 -2.06 -11.25
N GLU A 233 11.54 -0.89 -10.92
CA GLU A 233 10.77 0.31 -10.59
C GLU A 233 11.34 1.52 -11.34
N ALA A 234 10.48 2.36 -11.91
CA ALA A 234 10.85 3.64 -12.47
C ALA A 234 9.77 4.69 -12.20
N ALA A 235 10.17 5.93 -11.89
CA ALA A 235 9.24 7.04 -11.81
C ALA A 235 9.89 8.36 -12.22
N PHE A 236 9.10 9.28 -12.76
CA PHE A 236 9.53 10.63 -13.10
C PHE A 236 8.50 11.63 -12.60
N VAL A 237 8.94 12.67 -11.91
CA VAL A 237 8.09 13.76 -11.41
C VAL A 237 8.65 15.09 -11.89
N ARG A 238 7.77 15.95 -12.41
CA ARG A 238 8.10 17.33 -12.77
C ARG A 238 6.89 18.23 -12.56
N ASN A 239 6.94 19.08 -11.54
CA ASN A 239 5.80 19.91 -11.15
C ASN A 239 4.53 19.05 -10.99
N GLY A 240 3.44 19.40 -11.68
CA GLY A 240 2.20 18.62 -11.66
C GLY A 240 2.28 17.26 -12.35
N LEU A 241 3.23 17.05 -13.27
CA LEU A 241 3.35 15.80 -14.03
C LEU A 241 4.05 14.70 -13.22
N SER A 242 3.52 13.49 -13.28
CA SER A 242 4.18 12.29 -12.78
C SER A 242 3.93 11.07 -13.66
N LEU A 243 4.99 10.32 -13.93
CA LEU A 243 4.99 9.02 -14.57
C LEU A 243 5.55 7.99 -13.58
N GLN A 244 5.03 6.77 -13.58
CA GLN A 244 5.50 5.68 -12.73
C GLN A 244 5.24 4.34 -13.40
N SER A 245 6.13 3.37 -13.21
CA SER A 245 5.95 2.00 -13.69
C SER A 245 6.71 1.04 -12.80
N GLU A 246 6.13 -0.14 -12.58
CA GLU A 246 6.80 -1.27 -11.96
C GLU A 246 6.54 -2.53 -12.78
N VAL A 247 7.52 -3.43 -12.80
CA VAL A 247 7.42 -4.77 -13.38
C VAL A 247 7.80 -5.77 -12.29
N GLY A 248 6.99 -6.80 -12.11
CA GLY A 248 7.21 -7.90 -11.19
C GLY A 248 7.21 -9.23 -11.92
N LEU A 249 8.28 -10.00 -11.75
CA LEU A 249 8.43 -11.36 -12.27
C LEU A 249 8.51 -12.31 -11.09
N THR A 250 7.71 -13.38 -11.13
CA THR A 250 7.63 -14.36 -10.04
C THR A 250 7.84 -15.75 -10.59
N GLN A 251 8.76 -16.49 -10.00
CA GLN A 251 8.93 -17.93 -10.23
C GLN A 251 8.41 -18.65 -8.99
N ALA A 252 7.41 -19.50 -9.15
CA ALA A 252 6.78 -20.21 -8.04
C ALA A 252 7.12 -21.71 -8.09
N ASP A 253 7.55 -22.26 -6.96
CA ASP A 253 7.90 -23.67 -6.81
C ASP A 253 6.65 -24.51 -6.51
N CYS A 254 6.31 -25.43 -7.40
CA CYS A 254 5.08 -26.20 -7.34
C CYS A 254 5.20 -27.42 -6.39
N ASP A 255 4.66 -27.28 -5.18
CA ASP A 255 4.67 -28.34 -4.16
C ASP A 255 3.38 -29.19 -4.12
N THR A 256 2.54 -29.08 -5.15
CA THR A 256 1.25 -29.79 -5.23
C THR A 256 1.05 -30.44 -6.59
N SER A 257 0.04 -31.30 -6.71
CA SER A 257 -0.38 -31.83 -8.01
C SER A 257 -1.20 -30.83 -8.85
N ALA A 258 -1.24 -29.55 -8.48
CA ALA A 258 -2.00 -28.53 -9.19
C ALA A 258 -1.32 -28.08 -10.49
N CYS A 259 0.01 -28.28 -10.59
CA CYS A 259 0.84 -27.91 -11.73
C CYS A 259 1.67 -29.09 -12.22
N SER A 260 2.09 -29.04 -13.49
CA SER A 260 2.97 -30.06 -14.08
C SER A 260 4.47 -29.71 -14.00
N ASP A 261 4.79 -28.45 -13.72
CA ASP A 261 6.13 -27.87 -13.58
C ASP A 261 6.02 -26.56 -12.76
N ASP A 262 7.13 -25.87 -12.51
CA ASP A 262 7.17 -24.60 -11.76
C ASP A 262 6.70 -23.42 -12.63
N PRO A 263 5.52 -22.82 -12.37
CA PRO A 263 5.00 -21.77 -13.22
C PRO A 263 5.69 -20.42 -12.96
N SER A 264 5.75 -19.61 -14.01
CA SER A 264 6.23 -18.23 -13.95
C SER A 264 5.10 -17.24 -14.22
N PHE A 265 5.06 -16.15 -13.44
CA PHE A 265 4.03 -15.11 -13.58
C PHE A 265 4.65 -13.74 -13.80
N SER A 266 3.91 -12.88 -14.52
CA SER A 266 4.34 -11.51 -14.78
C SER A 266 3.25 -10.51 -14.45
N THR A 267 3.67 -9.38 -13.88
CA THR A 267 2.79 -8.28 -13.51
C THR A 267 3.49 -6.99 -13.88
N TYR A 268 2.76 -6.02 -14.41
CA TYR A 268 3.33 -4.69 -14.65
C TYR A 268 2.24 -3.65 -14.77
N TYR A 269 2.64 -2.39 -14.62
CA TYR A 269 1.77 -1.28 -14.94
C TYR A 269 2.54 -0.05 -15.39
N VAL A 270 1.85 0.87 -16.06
CA VAL A 270 2.34 2.21 -16.38
C VAL A 270 1.29 3.24 -16.00
N ASP A 271 1.73 4.23 -15.23
CA ASP A 271 0.95 5.37 -14.78
C ASP A 271 1.38 6.65 -15.48
N ALA A 272 0.38 7.47 -15.81
CA ALA A 272 0.57 8.88 -16.07
C ALA A 272 -0.44 9.67 -15.23
N SER A 273 0.02 10.76 -14.59
CA SER A 273 -0.86 11.67 -13.86
C SER A 273 -0.40 13.11 -13.99
N TYR A 274 -1.37 14.03 -13.92
CA TYR A 274 -1.10 15.45 -13.84
C TYR A 274 -1.97 16.10 -12.76
N MET A 275 -1.34 16.90 -11.90
CA MET A 275 -1.98 17.65 -10.81
C MET A 275 -1.91 19.16 -11.06
N TRP A 276 -3.08 19.80 -11.18
CA TRP A 276 -3.22 21.26 -11.18
C TRP A 276 -3.37 21.77 -9.74
N GLY A 277 -2.68 22.85 -9.40
CA GLY A 277 -2.74 23.45 -8.05
C GLY A 277 -1.95 22.67 -6.97
N GLY A 278 -1.10 21.74 -7.39
CA GLY A 278 -0.30 20.89 -6.50
C GLY A 278 0.76 20.10 -7.25
N ASN A 279 1.42 19.17 -6.55
CA ASN A 279 2.35 18.23 -7.15
C ASN A 279 2.51 16.97 -6.29
N ARG A 280 2.83 15.84 -6.95
CA ARG A 280 3.31 14.64 -6.26
C ARG A 280 4.70 14.87 -5.68
N VAL A 281 5.04 14.16 -4.60
CA VAL A 281 6.32 14.31 -3.89
C VAL A 281 7.05 12.98 -3.86
N LEU A 282 8.15 12.88 -4.59
CA LEU A 282 9.06 11.73 -4.56
C LEU A 282 10.32 12.12 -3.79
N LYS A 283 10.62 11.41 -2.71
CA LYS A 283 11.76 11.72 -1.84
C LYS A 283 12.20 10.49 -1.06
N ASP A 284 13.51 10.32 -0.87
CA ASP A 284 14.07 9.21 -0.10
C ASP A 284 13.66 7.84 -0.68
N GLY A 285 13.57 7.77 -2.01
CA GLY A 285 13.23 6.58 -2.79
C GLY A 285 11.75 6.20 -2.76
N LEU A 286 10.86 7.07 -2.27
CA LEU A 286 9.44 6.76 -2.05
C LEU A 286 8.54 7.97 -2.28
N PHE A 287 7.32 7.74 -2.78
CA PHE A 287 6.30 8.77 -2.81
C PHE A 287 5.80 9.10 -1.40
N LYS A 288 5.79 10.39 -1.10
CA LYS A 288 5.23 10.97 0.12
C LYS A 288 3.87 11.58 -0.20
N ARG A 289 3.20 12.06 0.84
CA ARG A 289 1.93 12.79 0.70
C ARG A 289 2.07 13.93 -0.32
N ASP A 290 1.10 14.02 -1.21
CA ASP A 290 1.05 15.05 -2.25
C ASP A 290 0.90 16.45 -1.64
N LYS A 291 1.42 17.45 -2.36
CA LYS A 291 1.38 18.85 -1.95
C LYS A 291 0.23 19.57 -2.64
N VAL A 292 -0.65 20.19 -1.87
CA VAL A 292 -1.70 21.11 -2.35
C VAL A 292 -1.22 22.54 -2.10
N HIS A 293 -1.12 23.36 -3.15
CA HIS A 293 -0.54 24.71 -3.05
C HIS A 293 -1.50 25.73 -2.44
N ASN A 294 -2.78 25.66 -2.77
CA ASN A 294 -3.82 26.58 -2.27
C ASN A 294 -5.02 25.78 -1.73
N PRO A 295 -4.96 25.29 -0.48
CA PRO A 295 -6.01 24.44 0.08
C PRO A 295 -7.38 25.13 0.12
N ALA A 296 -8.44 24.40 -0.21
CA ALA A 296 -9.82 24.87 -0.11
C ALA A 296 -10.29 25.04 1.34
N SER A 297 -9.65 24.39 2.30
CA SER A 297 -9.82 24.67 3.74
C SER A 297 -9.36 26.08 4.14
N GLU A 298 -8.53 26.73 3.32
CA GLU A 298 -7.94 28.05 3.56
C GLU A 298 -8.47 29.10 2.55
N GLY A 299 -9.57 28.79 1.86
CA GLY A 299 -10.21 29.68 0.88
C GLY A 299 -9.67 29.57 -0.55
N GLY A 300 -8.75 28.64 -0.83
CA GLY A 300 -8.28 28.33 -2.18
C GLY A 300 -9.20 27.38 -2.97
N PRO A 301 -8.83 27.01 -4.20
CA PRO A 301 -9.58 26.02 -4.99
C PRO A 301 -9.23 24.56 -4.64
N GLY A 302 -8.19 24.32 -3.82
CA GLY A 302 -7.60 22.99 -3.65
C GLY A 302 -6.67 22.64 -4.81
N ALA A 303 -6.55 21.34 -5.10
CA ALA A 303 -5.88 20.83 -6.29
C ALA A 303 -6.75 19.81 -7.02
N PHE A 304 -6.53 19.65 -8.30
CA PHE A 304 -7.24 18.67 -9.12
C PHE A 304 -6.23 17.81 -9.87
N GLY A 305 -6.46 16.50 -9.90
CA GLY A 305 -5.60 15.54 -10.57
C GLY A 305 -6.38 14.70 -11.56
N LEU A 306 -5.78 14.43 -12.71
CA LEU A 306 -6.20 13.37 -13.63
C LEU A 306 -5.10 12.31 -13.70
N SER A 307 -5.50 11.05 -13.76
CA SER A 307 -4.60 9.91 -13.80
C SER A 307 -5.10 8.87 -14.81
N ALA A 308 -4.17 8.16 -15.41
CA ALA A 308 -4.42 7.03 -16.29
C ALA A 308 -3.42 5.92 -15.98
N ARG A 309 -3.90 4.68 -15.91
CA ARG A 309 -3.09 3.48 -15.70
C ARG A 309 -3.47 2.40 -16.71
N TYR A 310 -2.46 1.73 -17.24
CA TYR A 310 -2.59 0.41 -17.85
C TYR A 310 -1.87 -0.59 -16.96
N ASP A 311 -2.56 -1.62 -16.52
CA ASP A 311 -2.09 -2.59 -15.54
C ASP A 311 -2.42 -4.01 -16.00
N VAL A 312 -1.45 -4.91 -15.91
CA VAL A 312 -1.56 -6.30 -16.35
C VAL A 312 -1.14 -7.24 -15.23
N ALA A 313 -2.01 -8.21 -14.95
CA ALA A 313 -1.73 -9.38 -14.13
C ALA A 313 -1.84 -10.63 -15.00
N ASP A 314 -0.72 -11.25 -15.33
CA ASP A 314 -0.66 -12.48 -16.11
C ASP A 314 -0.27 -13.65 -15.22
N LEU A 315 -1.24 -14.51 -14.95
CA LEU A 315 -1.09 -15.72 -14.14
C LEU A 315 -1.18 -16.99 -15.01
N THR A 316 -0.90 -16.88 -16.31
CA THR A 316 -1.00 -17.98 -17.26
C THR A 316 0.39 -18.55 -17.55
N ASP A 317 0.53 -19.85 -17.34
CA ASP A 317 1.72 -20.65 -17.68
C ASP A 317 1.26 -22.01 -18.22
N ASP A 318 2.07 -22.67 -19.06
CA ASP A 318 1.77 -24.02 -19.57
C ASP A 318 1.52 -25.02 -18.42
N ALA A 319 2.19 -24.82 -17.28
CA ALA A 319 2.05 -25.68 -16.10
C ALA A 319 0.81 -25.38 -15.25
N LEU A 320 0.28 -24.15 -15.28
CA LEU A 320 -0.87 -23.73 -14.47
C LEU A 320 -1.56 -22.50 -15.08
N ASN A 321 -2.88 -22.61 -15.28
CA ASN A 321 -3.68 -21.46 -15.70
C ASN A 321 -4.36 -20.77 -14.50
N GLY A 322 -3.92 -19.55 -14.18
CA GLY A 322 -4.58 -18.63 -13.27
C GLY A 322 -5.39 -17.50 -13.95
N GLY A 323 -5.30 -17.40 -15.29
CA GLY A 323 -5.90 -16.37 -16.12
C GLY A 323 -5.08 -15.08 -16.20
N ARG A 324 -5.37 -14.28 -17.23
CA ARG A 324 -4.78 -12.96 -17.46
C ARG A 324 -5.83 -11.87 -17.33
N GLN A 325 -5.47 -10.77 -16.67
CA GLN A 325 -6.29 -9.57 -16.55
C GLN A 325 -5.50 -8.37 -17.04
N GLU A 326 -6.02 -7.70 -18.07
CA GLU A 326 -5.56 -6.39 -18.50
C GLU A 326 -6.55 -5.34 -18.03
N SER A 327 -6.08 -4.17 -17.59
CA SER A 327 -6.95 -3.14 -17.02
C SER A 327 -6.51 -1.74 -17.42
N PHE A 328 -7.42 -0.99 -18.01
CA PHE A 328 -7.31 0.44 -18.23
C PHE A 328 -8.10 1.18 -17.15
N ILE A 329 -7.44 2.08 -16.45
CA ILE A 329 -8.01 2.85 -15.35
C ILE A 329 -7.89 4.33 -15.67
N LEU A 330 -8.99 5.06 -15.60
CA LEU A 330 -9.03 6.52 -15.68
C LEU A 330 -9.48 7.06 -14.32
N GLY A 331 -8.63 7.87 -13.69
CA GLY A 331 -8.88 8.44 -12.38
C GLY A 331 -9.01 9.96 -12.43
N ALA A 332 -9.89 10.48 -11.59
CA ALA A 332 -10.01 11.91 -11.29
C ALA A 332 -10.01 12.10 -9.78
N THR A 333 -9.20 13.04 -9.28
CA THR A 333 -9.13 13.34 -7.86
C THR A 333 -9.20 14.83 -7.62
N TRP A 334 -10.12 15.26 -6.77
CA TRP A 334 -10.07 16.60 -6.18
C TRP A 334 -9.52 16.54 -4.76
N TYR A 335 -8.49 17.33 -4.52
CA TYR A 335 -7.84 17.49 -3.23
C TYR A 335 -8.33 18.79 -2.61
N ARG A 336 -9.13 18.69 -1.54
CA ARG A 336 -9.52 19.86 -0.78
C ARG A 336 -8.30 20.47 -0.09
N ASP A 337 -7.53 19.63 0.57
CA ASP A 337 -6.34 19.97 1.35
C ASP A 337 -5.46 18.71 1.49
N LYS A 338 -4.49 18.71 2.43
CA LYS A 338 -3.60 17.56 2.66
C LYS A 338 -4.25 16.38 3.40
N TYR A 339 -5.48 16.53 3.86
CA TYR A 339 -6.21 15.56 4.69
C TYR A 339 -7.45 14.99 3.99
N ILE A 340 -8.10 15.79 3.14
CA ILE A 340 -9.34 15.40 2.47
C ILE A 340 -9.16 15.40 0.95
N ARG A 341 -9.51 14.26 0.33
CA ARG A 341 -9.61 14.11 -1.12
C ARG A 341 -10.83 13.28 -1.51
N VAL A 342 -11.38 13.60 -2.68
CA VAL A 342 -12.48 12.88 -3.33
C VAL A 342 -11.96 12.32 -4.63
N MET A 343 -12.15 11.02 -4.85
CA MET A 343 -11.61 10.28 -5.98
C MET A 343 -12.75 9.61 -6.75
N ALA A 344 -12.58 9.48 -8.06
CA ALA A 344 -13.47 8.77 -8.96
C ALA A 344 -12.62 8.03 -9.99
N ASP A 345 -12.68 6.71 -9.99
CA ASP A 345 -11.96 5.85 -10.93
C ASP A 345 -12.96 5.05 -11.76
N TYR A 346 -12.78 5.07 -13.09
CA TYR A 346 -13.43 4.16 -14.02
C TYR A 346 -12.40 3.15 -14.49
N ILE A 347 -12.74 1.87 -14.40
CA ILE A 347 -11.88 0.75 -14.75
C ILE A 347 -12.58 -0.07 -15.82
N HIS A 348 -11.88 -0.33 -16.91
CA HIS A 348 -12.25 -1.32 -17.90
C HIS A 348 -11.19 -2.41 -17.90
N ALA A 349 -11.58 -3.65 -17.67
CA ALA A 349 -10.67 -4.79 -17.69
C ALA A 349 -11.14 -5.87 -18.65
N GLU A 350 -10.18 -6.50 -19.31
CA GLU A 350 -10.38 -7.66 -20.16
C GLU A 350 -9.73 -8.85 -19.46
N LEU A 351 -10.49 -9.94 -19.36
CA LEU A 351 -10.05 -11.22 -18.81
C LEU A 351 -9.83 -12.17 -19.97
N GLU A 352 -8.72 -12.90 -19.92
CA GLU A 352 -8.43 -14.00 -20.83
C GLU A 352 -8.20 -15.26 -19.99
N ASP A 353 -8.83 -16.37 -20.39
CA ASP A 353 -8.67 -17.68 -19.76
C ASP A 353 -8.88 -17.68 -18.23
N SER A 354 -9.71 -16.76 -17.70
CA SER A 354 -10.03 -16.72 -16.27
C SER A 354 -10.64 -18.06 -15.82
N PRO A 355 -10.11 -18.71 -14.78
CA PRO A 355 -10.68 -19.98 -14.30
C PRO A 355 -12.15 -19.89 -13.88
N ALA A 356 -12.62 -18.71 -13.47
CA ALA A 356 -13.99 -18.49 -13.03
C ALA A 356 -14.89 -17.87 -14.09
N TYR A 357 -14.33 -17.10 -15.03
CA TYR A 357 -15.10 -16.26 -15.94
C TYR A 357 -14.80 -16.52 -17.43
N GLY A 358 -13.76 -17.28 -17.77
CA GLY A 358 -13.26 -17.41 -19.13
C GLY A 358 -12.82 -16.07 -19.70
N ASP A 359 -13.06 -15.87 -21.00
CA ASP A 359 -12.89 -14.57 -21.64
C ASP A 359 -14.09 -13.68 -21.33
N ALA A 360 -13.83 -12.55 -20.67
CA ALA A 360 -14.88 -11.67 -20.17
C ALA A 360 -14.43 -10.22 -20.09
N SER A 361 -15.39 -9.31 -20.09
CA SER A 361 -15.15 -7.88 -19.85
C SER A 361 -15.66 -7.46 -18.48
N VAL A 362 -14.91 -6.59 -17.81
CA VAL A 362 -15.26 -6.04 -16.51
C VAL A 362 -15.28 -4.52 -16.58
N ASN A 363 -16.35 -3.90 -16.09
CA ASN A 363 -16.42 -2.46 -15.89
C ASN A 363 -16.59 -2.19 -14.40
N SER A 364 -15.74 -1.33 -13.84
CA SER A 364 -15.88 -0.87 -12.46
C SER A 364 -15.93 0.64 -12.39
N LEU A 365 -16.81 1.17 -11.54
CA LEU A 365 -16.86 2.57 -11.17
C LEU A 365 -16.70 2.66 -9.66
N VAL A 366 -15.67 3.37 -9.21
CA VAL A 366 -15.36 3.50 -7.80
C VAL A 366 -15.25 4.97 -7.43
N PHE A 367 -16.05 5.41 -6.45
CA PHE A 367 -15.89 6.71 -5.83
C PHE A 367 -15.35 6.55 -4.43
N ARG A 368 -14.39 7.38 -4.02
CA ARG A 368 -13.86 7.39 -2.65
C ARG A 368 -13.86 8.78 -2.06
N LEU A 369 -14.41 8.91 -0.85
CA LEU A 369 -14.09 10.01 0.06
C LEU A 369 -13.03 9.51 1.03
N GLN A 370 -11.87 10.18 1.02
CA GLN A 370 -10.78 9.89 1.92
C GLN A 370 -10.56 11.07 2.87
N ALA A 371 -10.58 10.78 4.17
CA ALA A 371 -10.38 11.75 5.23
C ALA A 371 -9.32 11.29 6.23
N GLU A 372 -8.54 12.24 6.72
CA GLU A 372 -7.51 12.05 7.75
C GLU A 372 -7.68 13.07 8.87
N LEU A 373 -7.41 12.62 10.09
CA LEU A 373 -7.39 13.41 11.31
C LEU A 373 -6.04 13.15 12.00
N TYR A 374 -5.34 14.22 12.41
CA TYR A 374 -4.07 14.16 13.13
C TYR A 374 -4.03 15.21 14.23
#